data_AF-A0A843T8D6-F1
#
_entry.id   AF-A0A843T8D6-F1
#
_cell.length_a   1.000
_cell.length_b   1.000
_cell.length_c   1.000
_cell.angle_alpha   90.00
_cell.angle_beta   90.00
_cell.angle_gamma   90.00
#
_symmetry.space_group_name_H-M   'P 1'
#
loop_
_entity.id
_entity.type
_entity.pdbx_description
1 polymer ?
#
loop_
_entity_poly.entity_id
_entity_poly.type
_entity_poly.pdbx_seq_one_letter_code
_entity_poly.pdbx_strand_id
1 'polypeptide(L)'
;MSLLTYDEVRPWAQVIKLRVQQREMPPYHYDTEVGIQDLKNDWRLSEEEISTLAAWVDAGAPMGDPADMPAPAQFADGSRFGLENYFERPPDVVVTSPPYAVPEMGADRWWRPTVSSGITDSRCIAGVETMPALAS
;
A
#
# COMPACT_ATOMS: atom_id res chain seq x y z
N MET A 1 8.86 12.55 -1.11
CA MET A 1 8.34 13.32 0.05
C MET A 1 7.68 12.32 0.99
N SER A 2 7.88 12.47 2.30
CA SER A 2 7.24 11.63 3.32
C SER A 2 5.90 12.26 3.74
N LEU A 3 4.95 11.44 4.17
CA LEU A 3 3.64 11.83 4.70
C LEU A 3 3.41 11.17 6.08
N LEU A 4 4.47 11.04 6.87
CA LEU A 4 4.48 10.27 8.11
C LEU A 4 4.25 11.13 9.36
N THR A 5 4.39 12.44 9.25
CA THR A 5 4.17 13.38 10.35
C THR A 5 3.08 14.40 9.99
N TYR A 6 2.44 14.96 11.02
CA TYR A 6 1.44 16.01 10.83
C TYR A 6 1.99 17.21 10.04
N ASP A 7 3.19 17.66 10.35
CA ASP A 7 3.82 18.81 9.68
C ASP A 7 4.11 18.54 8.19
N GLU A 8 4.42 17.28 7.83
CA GLU A 8 4.59 16.86 6.44
C GLU A 8 3.26 16.81 5.68
N VAL A 9 2.16 16.40 6.34
CA VAL A 9 0.84 16.21 5.73
C VAL A 9 0.05 17.50 5.62
N ARG A 10 0.12 18.38 6.65
CA ARG A 10 -0.70 19.59 6.77
C ARG A 10 -0.70 20.49 5.52
N PRO A 11 0.43 20.75 4.83
CA PRO A 11 0.43 21.56 3.61
C PRO A 11 -0.43 21.00 2.48
N TRP A 12 -0.71 19.69 2.50
CA TRP A 12 -1.47 18.97 1.47
C TRP A 12 -2.94 18.78 1.83
N ALA A 13 -3.40 19.25 2.99
CA ALA A 13 -4.75 19.02 3.50
C ALA A 13 -5.85 19.36 2.48
N GLN A 14 -5.72 20.49 1.76
CA GLN A 14 -6.68 20.89 0.73
C GLN A 14 -6.72 19.94 -0.47
N VAL A 15 -5.56 19.42 -0.89
CA VAL A 15 -5.47 18.43 -1.97
C VAL A 15 -6.05 17.10 -1.51
N ILE A 16 -5.76 16.67 -0.28
CA ILE A 16 -6.33 15.45 0.31
C ILE A 16 -7.86 15.54 0.32
N LYS A 17 -8.43 16.65 0.83
CA LYS A 17 -9.87 16.90 0.80
C LYS A 17 -10.43 16.77 -0.61
N LEU A 18 -9.83 17.44 -1.59
CA LEU A 18 -10.28 17.39 -2.98
C LEU A 18 -10.33 15.96 -3.53
N ARG A 19 -9.25 15.19 -3.35
CA ARG A 19 -9.13 13.82 -3.87
C ARG A 19 -10.12 12.86 -3.20
N VAL A 20 -10.34 13.03 -1.89
CA VAL A 20 -11.31 12.23 -1.13
C VAL A 20 -12.74 12.56 -1.53
N GLN A 21 -13.09 13.85 -1.68
CA GLN A 21 -14.43 14.27 -2.13
C GLN A 21 -14.74 13.80 -3.56
N GLN A 22 -13.72 13.75 -4.43
CA GLN A 22 -13.86 13.22 -5.78
C GLN A 22 -13.84 11.68 -5.83
N ARG A 23 -13.71 10.99 -4.69
CA ARG A 23 -13.56 9.54 -4.59
C ARG A 23 -12.41 8.98 -5.44
N GLU A 24 -11.41 9.81 -5.72
CA GLU A 24 -10.16 9.39 -6.36
C GLU A 24 -9.24 8.70 -5.33
N MET A 25 -9.43 9.02 -4.05
CA MET A 25 -8.75 8.39 -2.93
C MET A 25 -9.76 7.89 -1.88
N PRO A 26 -9.66 6.63 -1.43
CA PRO A 26 -8.74 5.62 -1.94
C PRO A 26 -9.09 5.20 -3.37
N PRO A 27 -8.10 4.82 -4.20
CA PRO A 27 -8.32 4.48 -5.61
C PRO A 27 -8.96 3.10 -5.69
N TYR A 28 -10.28 3.06 -5.45
CA TYR A 28 -11.08 1.85 -5.44
C TYR A 28 -12.29 2.04 -6.33
N HIS A 29 -12.17 1.60 -7.58
CA HIS A 29 -13.15 1.82 -8.65
C HIS A 29 -14.40 0.94 -8.54
N TYR A 30 -14.84 0.61 -7.34
CA TYR A 30 -16.05 -0.16 -7.12
C TYR A 30 -17.28 0.76 -7.12
N ASP A 31 -18.34 0.34 -7.80
CA ASP A 31 -19.58 1.10 -7.89
C ASP A 31 -20.29 1.14 -6.53
N THR A 32 -20.64 2.34 -6.07
CA THR A 32 -21.26 2.55 -4.75
C THR A 32 -22.78 2.36 -4.75
N GLU A 33 -23.41 2.15 -5.91
CA GLU A 33 -24.86 2.10 -6.06
C GLU A 33 -25.34 0.71 -6.54
N VAL A 34 -24.59 0.07 -7.42
CA VAL A 34 -24.99 -1.17 -8.11
C VAL A 34 -24.09 -2.33 -7.68
N GLY A 35 -24.70 -3.49 -7.42
CA GLY A 35 -23.98 -4.73 -7.10
C GLY A 35 -23.88 -5.00 -5.59
N ILE A 36 -22.87 -5.78 -5.20
CA ILE A 36 -22.65 -6.18 -3.80
C ILE A 36 -22.02 -5.03 -3.05
N GLN A 37 -22.74 -4.43 -2.11
CA GLN A 37 -22.25 -3.29 -1.35
C GLN A 37 -21.51 -3.69 -0.08
N ASP A 38 -21.83 -4.84 0.52
CA ASP A 38 -21.17 -5.35 1.71
C ASP A 38 -19.89 -6.12 1.35
N LEU A 39 -18.83 -5.37 1.07
CA LEU A 39 -17.53 -5.94 0.73
C LEU A 39 -16.74 -6.30 1.99
N LYS A 40 -16.16 -7.49 2.01
CA LYS A 40 -15.19 -7.85 3.03
C LYS A 40 -13.92 -7.00 2.82
N ASN A 41 -13.49 -6.30 3.86
CA ASN A 41 -12.38 -5.34 3.81
C ASN A 41 -12.63 -4.19 2.82
N ASP A 42 -13.83 -3.61 2.86
CA ASP A 42 -14.16 -2.41 2.09
C ASP A 42 -13.23 -1.25 2.47
N TRP A 43 -12.51 -0.71 1.49
CA TRP A 43 -11.63 0.44 1.68
C TRP A 43 -12.31 1.75 1.30
N ARG A 44 -13.54 1.73 0.78
CA ARG A 44 -14.27 2.96 0.46
C ARG A 44 -14.52 3.76 1.72
N LEU A 45 -14.49 5.07 1.57
CA LEU A 45 -14.96 5.99 2.59
C LEU A 45 -16.46 6.21 2.40
N SER A 46 -17.20 6.15 3.52
CA SER A 46 -18.59 6.58 3.61
C SER A 46 -18.69 8.10 3.44
N GLU A 47 -19.89 8.59 3.09
CA GLU A 47 -20.15 10.04 3.02
C GLU A 47 -19.87 10.75 4.35
N GLU A 48 -20.12 10.07 5.47
CA GLU A 48 -19.88 10.63 6.81
C GLU A 48 -18.38 10.77 7.12
N GLU A 49 -17.56 9.79 6.74
CA GLU A 49 -16.10 9.87 6.86
C GLU A 49 -15.52 10.95 5.94
N ILE A 50 -16.00 11.03 4.69
CA ILE A 50 -15.62 12.09 3.74
C ILE A 50 -15.97 13.47 4.30
N SER A 51 -17.19 13.63 4.83
CA SER A 51 -17.66 14.88 5.42
C SER A 51 -16.83 15.28 6.65
N THR A 52 -16.53 14.32 7.51
CA THR A 52 -15.70 14.54 8.72
C THR A 52 -14.32 15.04 8.34
N LEU A 53 -13.67 14.39 7.37
CA LEU A 53 -12.36 14.82 6.87
C LEU A 53 -12.43 16.21 6.22
N ALA A 54 -13.44 16.47 5.40
CA ALA A 54 -13.62 17.76 4.74
C ALA A 54 -13.82 18.90 5.76
N ALA A 55 -14.64 18.69 6.78
CA ALA A 55 -14.89 19.65 7.85
C ALA A 55 -13.62 19.93 8.67
N TRP A 56 -12.83 18.90 8.98
CA TRP A 56 -11.54 19.07 9.64
C TRP A 56 -10.56 19.93 8.81
N VAL A 57 -10.49 19.69 7.50
CA VAL A 57 -9.66 20.51 6.59
C VAL A 57 -10.17 21.95 6.52
N ASP A 58 -11.48 22.16 6.46
CA ASP A 58 -12.09 23.50 6.42
C ASP A 58 -11.88 24.29 7.72
N ALA A 59 -11.76 23.61 8.86
CA ALA A 59 -11.37 24.19 10.14
C ALA A 59 -9.87 24.54 10.23
N GLY A 60 -9.11 24.36 9.14
CA GLY A 60 -7.67 24.64 9.09
C GLY A 60 -6.78 23.44 9.46
N ALA A 61 -7.36 22.22 9.44
CA ALA A 61 -6.68 20.96 9.70
C ALA A 61 -5.92 20.91 11.06
N PRO A 62 -6.56 21.18 12.21
CA PRO A 62 -5.88 21.22 13.51
C PRO A 62 -5.30 19.85 13.93
N MET A 63 -4.13 19.84 14.58
CA MET A 63 -3.36 18.62 14.93
C MET A 63 -4.03 17.68 15.95
N GLY A 64 -5.00 18.16 16.73
CA GLY A 64 -5.48 17.43 17.90
C GLY A 64 -4.51 17.51 19.09
N ASP A 65 -4.78 16.76 20.16
CA ASP A 65 -3.92 16.68 21.33
C ASP A 65 -2.75 15.73 21.07
N PRO A 66 -1.48 16.17 21.16
CA PRO A 66 -0.32 15.29 21.04
C PRO A 66 -0.30 14.14 22.06
N ALA A 67 -0.97 14.27 23.20
CA ALA A 67 -1.07 13.21 24.20
C ALA A 67 -1.92 12.02 23.73
N ASP A 68 -2.88 12.26 22.83
CA ASP A 68 -3.74 11.24 22.22
C ASP A 68 -3.13 10.66 20.94
N MET A 69 -1.98 11.17 20.49
CA MET A 69 -1.36 10.75 19.25
C MET A 69 -0.82 9.31 19.37
N PRO A 70 -1.23 8.38 18.48
CA PRO A 70 -0.69 7.04 18.49
C PRO A 70 0.81 7.05 18.16
N ALA A 71 1.52 6.01 18.60
CA ALA A 71 2.91 5.83 18.23
C ALA A 71 3.06 5.78 16.69
N PRO A 72 4.14 6.34 16.13
CA PRO A 72 4.39 6.28 14.69
C PRO A 72 4.34 4.85 14.16
N ALA A 73 3.73 4.68 12.99
CA ALA A 73 3.66 3.38 12.34
C ALA A 73 5.06 2.85 12.05
N GLN A 74 5.33 1.62 12.48
CA GLN A 74 6.54 0.89 12.13
C GLN A 74 6.24 0.04 10.90
N PHE A 75 6.81 0.41 9.76
CA PHE A 75 6.67 -0.37 8.54
C PHE A 75 7.63 -1.56 8.58
N ALA A 76 7.18 -2.68 8.00
CA ALA A 76 8.02 -3.85 7.86
C ALA A 76 9.24 -3.52 6.98
N ASP A 77 10.37 -4.15 7.30
CA ASP A 77 11.57 -4.07 6.48
C ASP A 77 11.29 -4.69 5.10
N GLY A 78 11.25 -3.85 4.06
CA GLY A 78 11.00 -4.27 2.68
C GLY A 78 12.11 -5.13 2.06
N SER A 79 13.20 -5.37 2.78
CA SER A 79 14.25 -6.31 2.37
C SER A 79 14.02 -7.76 2.85
N ARG A 80 12.91 -8.00 3.59
CA ARG A 80 12.56 -9.33 4.11
C ARG A 80 11.36 -9.93 3.39
N PHE A 81 11.38 -11.25 3.25
CA PHE A 81 10.22 -12.01 2.79
C PHE A 81 9.17 -12.09 3.91
N GLY A 82 7.93 -11.66 3.64
CA GLY A 82 6.83 -11.69 4.59
C GLY A 82 6.43 -13.10 5.02
N LEU A 83 6.60 -14.09 4.13
CA LEU A 83 6.31 -15.50 4.42
C LEU A 83 7.26 -16.13 5.45
N GLU A 84 8.41 -15.52 5.75
CA GLU A 84 9.30 -15.99 6.81
C GLU A 84 8.61 -16.03 8.16
N ASN A 85 7.77 -15.04 8.47
CA ASN A 85 7.05 -14.96 9.73
C ASN A 85 5.93 -16.01 9.80
N TYR A 86 5.32 -16.34 8.66
CA TYR A 86 4.25 -17.34 8.59
C TYR A 86 4.79 -18.78 8.70
N PHE A 87 5.91 -19.08 8.04
CA PHE A 87 6.52 -20.41 8.07
C PHE A 87 7.59 -20.58 9.16
N GLU A 88 7.90 -19.52 9.91
CA GLU A 88 8.94 -19.47 10.94
C GLU A 88 10.32 -19.95 10.44
N ARG A 89 10.62 -19.71 9.17
CA ARG A 89 11.86 -20.16 8.51
C ARG A 89 12.20 -19.32 7.27
N PRO A 90 13.48 -19.20 6.89
CA PRO A 90 13.88 -18.54 5.65
C PRO A 90 13.40 -19.29 4.40
N PRO A 91 13.36 -18.64 3.22
CA PRO A 91 13.00 -19.30 1.97
C PRO A 91 13.98 -20.45 1.64
N ASP A 92 13.43 -21.59 1.21
CA ASP A 92 14.22 -22.75 0.78
C ASP A 92 14.97 -22.50 -0.55
N VAL A 93 14.46 -21.58 -1.38
CA VAL A 93 15.04 -21.18 -2.69
C VAL A 93 14.77 -19.70 -2.93
N VAL A 94 15.79 -18.94 -3.33
CA VAL A 94 15.64 -17.56 -3.80
C VAL A 94 16.03 -17.52 -5.27
N VAL A 95 15.10 -17.09 -6.13
CA VAL A 95 15.32 -16.98 -7.57
C VAL A 95 15.37 -15.49 -7.93
N THR A 96 16.52 -15.04 -8.40
CA THR A 96 16.74 -13.63 -8.75
C THR A 96 16.50 -13.38 -10.24
N SER A 97 15.66 -12.41 -10.56
CA SER A 97 15.46 -11.94 -11.93
C SER A 97 16.54 -10.92 -12.35
N PRO A 98 16.78 -10.72 -13.66
CA PRO A 98 17.55 -9.57 -14.13
C PRO A 98 16.97 -8.25 -13.60
N PRO A 99 17.76 -7.20 -13.39
CA PRO A 99 17.22 -5.92 -12.92
C PRO A 99 16.22 -5.36 -13.93
N TYR A 100 15.09 -4.84 -13.43
CA TYR A 100 14.08 -4.17 -14.23
C TYR A 100 13.74 -2.82 -13.62
N ALA A 101 14.10 -1.75 -14.34
CA ALA A 101 13.73 -0.40 -13.97
C ALA A 101 12.29 -0.13 -14.41
N VAL A 102 11.37 -0.08 -13.45
CA VAL A 102 9.99 0.35 -13.70
C VAL A 102 10.01 1.85 -13.95
N PRO A 103 9.55 2.33 -15.12
CA PRO A 103 9.45 3.77 -15.37
C PRO A 103 8.48 4.42 -14.38
N GLU A 104 8.79 5.63 -13.92
CA GLU A 104 7.93 6.41 -13.01
C GLU A 104 6.55 6.71 -13.62
N MET A 105 6.50 6.91 -14.94
CA MET A 105 5.27 7.18 -15.69
C MET A 105 5.11 6.20 -16.86
N GLY A 106 3.90 5.67 -17.02
CA GLY A 106 3.54 4.82 -18.14
C GLY A 106 2.32 3.97 -17.85
N ALA A 107 1.82 3.29 -18.89
CA ALA A 107 0.82 2.24 -18.72
C ALA A 107 1.44 1.00 -18.04
N ASP A 108 0.57 0.14 -17.50
CA ASP A 108 0.95 -1.13 -16.89
C ASP A 108 1.89 -1.95 -17.79
N ARG A 109 2.96 -2.46 -17.20
CA ARG A 109 3.95 -3.29 -17.89
C ARG A 109 3.96 -4.69 -17.33
N TRP A 110 3.75 -5.66 -18.21
CA TRP A 110 3.76 -7.08 -17.88
C TRP A 110 5.14 -7.67 -18.19
N TRP A 111 6.10 -7.43 -17.31
CA TRP A 111 7.43 -8.02 -17.44
C TRP A 111 7.43 -9.49 -16.99
N ARG A 112 7.94 -10.38 -17.84
CA ARG A 112 7.90 -11.84 -17.65
C ARG A 112 9.29 -12.45 -17.86
N PRO A 113 10.23 -12.27 -16.91
CA PRO A 113 11.55 -12.85 -17.02
C PRO A 113 11.47 -14.37 -16.88
N THR A 114 12.20 -15.08 -17.72
CA THR A 114 12.43 -16.52 -17.55
C THR A 114 13.83 -16.70 -16.96
N VAL A 115 13.90 -17.28 -15.78
CA VAL A 115 15.15 -17.55 -15.06
C VAL A 115 15.18 -19.00 -14.58
N SER A 116 16.38 -19.58 -14.55
CA SER A 116 16.55 -20.94 -14.01
C SER A 116 16.29 -20.91 -12.51
N SER A 117 15.44 -21.82 -12.03
CA SER A 117 15.14 -21.95 -10.60
C SER A 117 16.24 -22.63 -9.80
N GLY A 118 17.14 -23.36 -10.47
CA GLY A 118 18.17 -24.19 -9.82
C GLY A 118 17.62 -25.41 -9.06
N ILE A 119 16.32 -25.69 -9.13
CA ILE A 119 15.69 -26.81 -8.44
C ILE A 119 15.89 -28.08 -9.26
N THR A 120 16.60 -29.06 -8.69
CA THR A 120 16.89 -30.35 -9.34
C THR A 120 16.01 -31.49 -8.85
N ASP A 121 15.42 -31.38 -7.66
CA ASP A 121 14.64 -32.43 -7.02
C ASP A 121 13.14 -32.13 -7.05
N SER A 122 12.32 -33.18 -7.15
CA SER A 122 10.87 -33.06 -7.14
C SER A 122 10.35 -32.87 -5.71
N ARG A 123 9.66 -31.75 -5.46
CA ARG A 123 9.00 -31.44 -4.18
C ARG A 123 7.82 -30.48 -4.38
N CYS A 124 6.91 -30.45 -3.42
CA CYS A 124 5.78 -29.51 -3.41
C CYS A 124 6.23 -28.10 -2.98
N ILE A 125 5.53 -27.09 -3.51
CA ILE A 125 5.69 -25.70 -3.11
C ILE A 125 4.67 -25.38 -2.02
N ALA A 126 5.14 -24.92 -0.86
CA ALA A 126 4.27 -24.52 0.25
C ALA A 126 3.86 -23.03 0.18
N GLY A 127 4.70 -22.19 -0.42
CA GLY A 127 4.46 -20.76 -0.57
C GLY A 127 5.38 -20.15 -1.63
N VAL A 128 4.92 -19.09 -2.27
CA VAL A 128 5.68 -18.29 -3.22
C VAL A 128 5.45 -16.83 -2.87
N GLU A 129 6.53 -16.07 -2.80
CA GLU A 129 6.49 -14.64 -2.58
C GLU A 129 7.46 -13.96 -3.54
N THR A 130 7.05 -12.80 -4.04
CA THR A 130 7.89 -11.94 -4.87
C THR A 130 8.27 -10.72 -4.05
N MET A 131 9.57 -10.49 -3.90
CA MET A 131 10.08 -9.30 -3.25
C MET A 131 10.63 -8.33 -4.32
N PRO A 132 10.15 -7.08 -4.37
CA PRO A 132 10.74 -6.08 -5.25
C PRO A 132 12.14 -5.71 -4.74
N ALA A 133 13.05 -5.39 -5.67
CA ALA A 133 14.29 -4.74 -5.28
C ALA A 133 13.97 -3.33 -4.76
N LEU A 134 14.55 -2.96 -3.62
CA LEU A 134 14.46 -1.58 -3.13
C LEU A 134 15.12 -0.66 -4.16
N ALA A 135 14.44 0.44 -4.50
CA ALA A 135 15.02 1.46 -5.37
C ALA A 135 16.28 2.03 -4.71
N SER A 136 17.42 1.88 -5.39
CA SER A 136 18.70 2.48 -5.02
C SER A 136 18.79 3.94 -5.45
#